data_AF-A0A0C9Z4W7-F1
#
_entry.id   AF-A0A0C9Z4W7-F1
#
_cell.length_a   1.000
_cell.length_b   1.000
_cell.length_c   1.000
_cell.angle_alpha   90.00
_cell.angle_beta   90.00
_cell.angle_gamma   90.00
#
_symmetry.space_group_name_H-M   'P 1'
#
loop_
_entity.id
_entity.type
_entity.pdbx_description
1 polymer ?
#
loop_
_entity_poly.entity_id
_entity_poly.type
_entity_poly.pdbx_seq_one_letter_code
_entity_poly.pdbx_strand_id
1 'polypeptide(L)'
;MLTTDIFSPREYGLPTPKTIVPWEMALLDELEDKPGDTVAVKMAKFDERQRRQRLALQRELEAEEQRMAEEAERVRKEQEAEAKRIRELEAERKRLEEETRWTQQAGGSSVPASTGKAVERPNGCSMCIKAGKECKPGTGRSKSCVRCQKLKAKCDLTTQMMDTEKRPVEVTSPCGGEKRKRHRKSKASTEVIIDVDDGDDEAMEDTPDVEMVSRPRVLRTLPPRKDSVAEVLDRRLGEVVKLLQKNNTTIETLAGDPW
;
A
#
# COMPACT_ATOMS: atom_id res chain seq x y z
N MET A 1 -83.48 57.00 -45.52
CA MET A 1 -82.83 56.99 -44.20
C MET A 1 -81.84 55.83 -44.19
N LEU A 2 -80.55 56.12 -44.39
CA LEU A 2 -79.46 55.14 -44.30
C LEU A 2 -78.36 55.79 -43.48
N THR A 3 -78.25 55.40 -42.21
CA THR A 3 -77.17 55.77 -41.30
C THR A 3 -76.03 54.79 -41.48
N THR A 4 -74.93 55.26 -42.06
CA THR A 4 -73.65 54.54 -42.14
C THR A 4 -72.86 54.79 -40.87
N ASP A 5 -72.80 53.79 -39.98
CA ASP A 5 -71.91 53.78 -38.82
C ASP A 5 -70.47 53.51 -39.27
N ILE A 6 -69.59 54.44 -38.94
CA ILE A 6 -68.16 54.40 -39.21
C ILE A 6 -67.51 53.56 -38.09
N PHE A 7 -67.13 52.33 -38.43
CA PHE A 7 -66.37 51.45 -37.54
C PHE A 7 -64.90 51.91 -37.50
N SER A 8 -64.49 52.56 -36.42
CA SER A 8 -63.07 52.83 -36.14
C SER A 8 -62.32 51.52 -35.90
N PRO A 9 -61.18 51.27 -36.58
CA PRO A 9 -60.37 50.08 -36.33
C PRO A 9 -59.78 50.17 -34.92
N ARG A 10 -60.14 49.22 -34.05
CA ARG A 10 -59.46 49.01 -32.77
C ARG A 10 -58.04 48.53 -33.11
N GLU A 11 -57.05 49.38 -32.87
CA GLU A 11 -55.64 48.99 -32.94
C GLU A 11 -55.38 47.89 -31.90
N TYR A 12 -55.39 46.64 -32.35
CA TYR A 12 -54.86 45.52 -31.57
C TYR A 12 -53.35 45.71 -31.56
N GLY A 13 -52.83 46.33 -30.49
CA GLY A 13 -51.40 46.52 -30.28
C GLY A 13 -50.66 45.20 -30.51
N LEU A 14 -49.80 45.19 -31.53
CA LEU A 14 -48.93 44.06 -31.83
C LEU A 14 -48.12 43.73 -30.57
N PRO A 15 -48.12 42.46 -30.10
CA PRO A 15 -47.33 42.08 -28.95
C PRO A 15 -45.87 42.44 -29.23
N THR A 16 -45.31 43.31 -28.39
CA THR A 16 -43.91 43.71 -28.47
C THR A 16 -43.05 42.44 -28.54
N PRO A 17 -42.11 42.37 -29.50
CA PRO A 17 -41.29 41.19 -29.67
C PRO A 17 -40.54 40.91 -28.38
N LYS A 18 -40.85 39.78 -27.74
CA LYS A 18 -40.12 39.30 -26.57
C LYS A 18 -38.70 38.98 -27.02
N THR A 19 -37.76 39.87 -26.69
CA THR A 19 -36.33 39.62 -26.86
C THR A 19 -35.98 38.35 -26.08
N ILE A 20 -35.63 37.28 -26.80
CA ILE A 20 -35.14 36.04 -26.19
C ILE A 20 -33.76 36.34 -25.65
N VAL A 21 -33.64 36.47 -24.33
CA VAL A 21 -32.35 36.63 -23.68
C VAL A 21 -31.64 35.27 -23.72
N PRO A 22 -30.43 35.17 -24.28
CA PRO A 22 -29.66 33.93 -24.33
C PRO A 22 -29.03 33.66 -22.95
N TRP A 23 -29.79 33.00 -22.08
CA TRP A 23 -29.38 32.68 -20.70
C TRP A 23 -28.16 31.76 -20.61
N GLU A 24 -27.76 31.09 -21.69
CA GLU A 24 -26.60 30.17 -21.71
C GLU A 24 -25.25 30.88 -21.46
N MET A 25 -25.17 32.19 -21.76
CA MET A 25 -23.96 32.99 -21.56
C MET A 25 -24.06 33.96 -20.37
N ALA A 26 -25.20 34.02 -19.69
CA ALA A 26 -25.39 34.92 -18.55
C ALA A 26 -24.38 34.59 -17.46
N LEU A 27 -23.79 35.60 -16.80
CA LEU A 27 -22.91 35.35 -15.67
C LEU A 27 -23.71 34.80 -14.47
N LEU A 28 -23.04 34.12 -13.55
CA LEU A 28 -23.70 33.55 -12.36
C LEU A 28 -24.41 34.63 -11.54
N ASP A 29 -23.80 35.82 -11.45
CA ASP A 29 -24.36 37.01 -10.78
C ASP A 29 -25.61 37.57 -11.49
N GLU A 30 -25.78 37.31 -12.79
CA GLU A 30 -26.98 37.74 -13.53
C GLU A 30 -28.18 36.81 -13.32
N LEU A 31 -27.93 35.59 -12.84
CA LEU A 31 -28.94 34.59 -12.47
C LEU A 31 -29.46 34.75 -11.04
N GLU A 32 -28.99 35.75 -10.29
CA GLU A 32 -29.58 36.12 -9.01
C GLU A 32 -30.95 36.78 -9.20
N ASP A 33 -31.85 36.53 -8.25
CA ASP A 33 -33.20 37.09 -8.27
C ASP A 33 -33.14 38.58 -7.97
N LYS A 34 -33.60 39.41 -8.92
CA LYS A 34 -33.63 40.86 -8.74
C LYS A 34 -35.00 41.31 -8.25
N PRO A 35 -35.07 42.35 -7.39
CA PRO A 35 -36.34 42.97 -7.03
C PRO A 35 -36.99 43.54 -8.30
N GLY A 36 -38.19 43.05 -8.63
CA GLY A 36 -38.91 43.40 -9.87
C GLY A 36 -39.00 42.25 -10.88
N ASP A 37 -38.27 41.14 -10.68
CA ASP A 37 -38.41 39.97 -11.53
C ASP A 37 -39.80 39.34 -11.37
N THR A 38 -40.47 39.09 -12.50
CA THR A 38 -41.72 38.33 -12.52
C THR A 38 -41.46 36.88 -12.10
N VAL A 39 -42.49 36.20 -11.56
CA VAL A 39 -42.38 34.79 -11.13
C VAL A 39 -41.83 33.89 -12.24
N ALA A 40 -42.26 34.12 -13.49
CA ALA A 40 -41.78 33.38 -14.65
C ALA A 40 -40.27 33.54 -14.89
N VAL A 41 -39.73 34.75 -14.71
CA VAL A 41 -38.28 35.02 -14.85
C VAL A 41 -37.49 34.34 -13.73
N LYS A 42 -38.00 34.37 -12.49
CA LYS A 42 -37.34 33.70 -11.36
C LYS A 42 -37.27 32.19 -11.54
N MET A 43 -38.35 31.56 -12.00
CA MET A 43 -38.33 30.12 -12.32
C MET A 43 -37.31 29.80 -13.42
N ALA A 44 -37.28 30.58 -14.51
CA ALA A 44 -36.31 30.38 -15.58
C ALA A 44 -34.85 30.51 -15.09
N LYS A 45 -34.55 31.49 -14.23
CA LYS A 45 -33.24 31.65 -13.60
C LYS A 45 -32.88 30.46 -12.69
N PHE A 46 -33.84 29.95 -11.94
CA PHE A 46 -33.64 28.76 -11.11
C PHE A 46 -33.35 27.51 -11.94
N ASP A 47 -34.14 27.26 -12.99
CA ASP A 47 -33.96 26.11 -13.88
C ASP A 47 -32.60 26.16 -14.59
N GLU A 48 -32.17 27.34 -15.03
CA GLU A 48 -30.87 27.52 -15.66
C GLU A 48 -29.72 27.28 -14.66
N ARG A 49 -29.84 27.73 -13.40
CA ARG A 49 -28.86 27.41 -12.34
C ARG A 49 -28.79 25.90 -12.10
N GLN A 50 -29.92 25.23 -12.00
CA GLN A 50 -30.00 23.77 -11.85
C GLN A 50 -29.39 23.02 -13.03
N ARG A 51 -29.61 23.50 -14.26
CA ARG A 51 -28.97 22.94 -15.47
C ARG A 51 -27.45 23.10 -15.40
N ARG A 52 -26.94 24.29 -15.04
CA ARG A 52 -25.51 24.54 -14.93
C ARG A 52 -24.83 23.70 -13.85
N GLN A 53 -25.46 23.56 -12.69
CA GLN A 53 -24.97 22.68 -11.62
C GLN A 53 -24.87 21.23 -12.09
N ARG A 54 -25.90 20.72 -12.77
CA ARG A 54 -25.87 19.37 -13.35
C ARG A 54 -24.76 19.20 -14.38
N LEU A 55 -24.55 20.19 -15.26
CA LEU A 55 -23.46 20.15 -16.24
C LEU A 55 -22.07 20.22 -15.58
N ALA A 56 -21.91 21.02 -14.53
CA ALA A 56 -20.66 21.09 -13.77
C ALA A 56 -20.34 19.75 -13.11
N LEU A 57 -21.32 19.15 -12.43
CA LEU A 57 -21.20 17.83 -11.82
C LEU A 57 -20.87 16.75 -12.86
N GLN A 58 -21.52 16.80 -14.03
CA GLN A 58 -21.24 15.87 -15.12
C GLN A 58 -19.78 15.97 -15.59
N ARG A 59 -19.25 17.19 -15.79
CA ARG A 59 -17.84 17.38 -16.18
C ARG A 59 -16.88 16.91 -15.12
N GLU A 60 -17.22 17.09 -13.85
CA GLU A 60 -16.41 16.60 -12.72
C GLU A 60 -16.33 15.07 -12.72
N LEU A 61 -17.48 14.39 -12.91
CA LEU A 61 -17.55 12.94 -13.04
C LEU A 61 -16.77 12.43 -14.26
N GLU A 62 -16.91 13.07 -15.42
CA GLU A 62 -16.15 12.71 -16.63
C GLU A 62 -14.64 12.89 -16.41
N ALA A 63 -14.22 13.96 -15.73
CA ALA A 63 -12.81 14.17 -15.40
C ALA A 63 -12.29 13.15 -14.38
N GLU A 64 -13.12 12.73 -13.43
CA GLU A 64 -12.77 11.66 -12.48
C GLU A 64 -12.63 10.31 -13.17
N GLU A 65 -13.54 9.95 -14.07
CA GLU A 65 -13.46 8.75 -14.88
C GLU A 65 -12.16 8.73 -15.72
N GLN A 66 -11.80 9.86 -16.33
CA GLN A 66 -10.54 9.99 -17.05
C GLN A 66 -9.32 9.76 -16.16
N ARG A 67 -9.29 10.35 -14.96
CA ARG A 67 -8.20 10.12 -14.00
C ARG A 67 -8.08 8.64 -13.61
N MET A 68 -9.20 7.98 -13.35
CA MET A 68 -9.23 6.55 -13.03
C MET A 68 -8.75 5.70 -14.21
N ALA A 69 -9.14 6.03 -15.44
CA ALA A 69 -8.70 5.32 -16.64
C ALA A 69 -7.18 5.44 -16.87
N GLU A 70 -6.64 6.66 -16.72
CA GLU A 70 -5.19 6.89 -16.82
C GLU A 70 -4.41 6.14 -15.74
N GLU A 71 -4.91 6.13 -14.50
CA GLU A 71 -4.31 5.38 -13.41
C GLU A 71 -4.32 3.87 -13.65
N ALA A 72 -5.45 3.32 -14.12
CA ALA A 72 -5.55 1.91 -14.49
C ALA A 72 -4.56 1.55 -15.62
N GLU A 73 -4.34 2.44 -16.59
CA GLU A 73 -3.34 2.25 -17.64
C GLU A 73 -1.91 2.23 -17.06
N ARG A 74 -1.58 3.13 -16.13
CA ARG A 74 -0.27 3.14 -15.44
C ARG A 74 -0.03 1.82 -14.70
N VAL A 75 -1.00 1.39 -13.90
CA VAL A 75 -0.92 0.14 -13.13
C VAL A 75 -0.74 -1.07 -14.06
N ARG A 76 -1.47 -1.11 -15.19
CA ARG A 76 -1.32 -2.17 -16.18
C ARG A 76 0.11 -2.22 -16.76
N LYS A 77 0.67 -1.06 -17.13
CA LYS A 77 2.05 -0.98 -17.66
C LYS A 77 3.08 -1.42 -16.62
N GLU A 78 2.88 -1.06 -15.35
CA GLU A 78 3.74 -1.47 -14.26
C GLU A 78 3.69 -2.99 -14.03
N GLN A 79 2.50 -3.58 -14.00
CA GLN A 79 2.31 -5.02 -13.89
C GLN A 79 2.95 -5.77 -15.06
N GLU A 80 2.84 -5.24 -16.29
CA GLU A 80 3.51 -5.84 -17.45
C GLU A 80 5.04 -5.80 -17.32
N ALA A 81 5.59 -4.67 -16.85
CA ALA A 81 7.02 -4.53 -16.60
C ALA A 81 7.51 -5.45 -15.47
N GLU A 82 6.72 -5.62 -14.42
CA GLU A 82 7.00 -6.57 -13.34
C GLU A 82 6.96 -8.03 -13.85
N ALA A 83 5.92 -8.41 -14.58
CA ALA A 83 5.81 -9.74 -15.19
C ALA A 83 6.96 -10.03 -16.16
N LYS A 84 7.49 -9.00 -16.83
CA LYS A 84 8.70 -9.13 -17.67
C LYS A 84 9.95 -9.39 -16.81
N ARG A 85 10.14 -8.65 -15.70
CA ARG A 85 11.26 -8.85 -14.77
C ARG A 85 11.23 -10.24 -14.14
N ILE A 86 10.07 -10.74 -13.74
CA ILE A 86 9.90 -12.10 -13.19
C ILE A 86 10.33 -13.14 -14.22
N ARG A 87 9.87 -13.04 -15.48
CA ARG A 87 10.26 -13.97 -16.54
C ARG A 87 11.78 -13.98 -16.81
N GLU A 88 12.43 -12.82 -16.73
CA GLU A 88 13.89 -12.71 -16.89
C GLU A 88 14.63 -13.40 -15.73
N LEU A 89 14.20 -13.17 -14.49
CA LEU A 89 14.76 -13.81 -13.30
C LEU A 89 14.55 -15.33 -13.31
N GLU A 90 13.40 -15.81 -13.78
CA GLU A 90 13.15 -17.24 -13.94
C GLU A 90 14.08 -17.89 -14.97
N ALA A 91 14.32 -17.20 -16.10
CA ALA A 91 15.26 -17.66 -17.12
C ALA A 91 16.70 -17.71 -16.59
N GLU A 92 17.13 -16.69 -15.83
CA GLU A 92 18.45 -16.67 -15.20
C GLU A 92 18.61 -17.80 -14.17
N ARG A 93 17.60 -18.01 -13.32
CA ARG A 93 17.60 -19.11 -12.35
C ARG A 93 17.71 -20.46 -13.05
N LYS A 94 16.98 -20.68 -14.14
CA LYS A 94 17.06 -21.92 -14.92
C LYS A 94 18.45 -22.14 -15.52
N ARG A 95 19.07 -21.07 -16.05
CA ARG A 95 20.44 -21.12 -16.57
C ARG A 95 21.45 -21.48 -15.48
N LEU A 96 21.33 -20.88 -14.30
CA LEU A 96 22.19 -21.21 -13.15
C LEU A 96 22.00 -22.66 -12.70
N GLU A 97 20.76 -23.16 -12.67
CA GLU A 97 20.47 -24.55 -12.34
C GLU A 97 21.14 -25.52 -13.34
N GLU A 98 21.04 -25.24 -14.65
CA GLU A 98 21.71 -26.02 -15.68
C GLU A 98 23.25 -25.97 -15.53
N GLU A 99 23.83 -24.82 -15.22
CA GLU A 99 25.26 -24.67 -14.95
C GLU A 99 25.70 -25.49 -13.72
N THR A 100 24.91 -25.51 -12.64
CA THR A 100 25.19 -26.37 -11.48
C THR A 100 25.10 -27.85 -11.83
N ARG A 101 24.20 -28.25 -12.73
CA ARG A 101 24.11 -29.63 -13.21
C ARG A 101 25.34 -30.02 -14.04
N TRP A 102 25.82 -29.13 -14.90
CA TRP A 102 27.04 -29.34 -15.69
C TRP A 102 28.28 -29.48 -14.81
N THR A 103 28.45 -28.61 -13.81
CA THR A 103 29.60 -28.68 -12.89
C THR A 103 29.58 -29.96 -12.05
N GLN A 104 28.41 -30.43 -11.61
CA GLN A 104 28.30 -31.72 -10.92
C GLN A 104 28.66 -32.91 -11.80
N GLN A 105 28.25 -32.91 -13.07
CA GLN A 105 28.59 -33.99 -14.01
C GLN A 105 30.08 -33.96 -14.42
N ALA A 106 30.65 -32.78 -14.64
CA ALA A 106 32.07 -32.62 -14.97
C ALA A 106 32.99 -32.91 -13.77
N GLY A 107 32.49 -32.74 -12.54
CA GLY A 107 33.19 -33.06 -11.28
C GLY A 107 33.18 -34.55 -10.90
N GLY A 108 32.73 -35.45 -11.78
CA GLY A 108 32.69 -36.91 -11.57
C GLY A 108 34.05 -37.62 -11.44
N SER A 109 35.12 -36.89 -11.11
CA SER A 109 36.45 -37.44 -10.90
C SER A 109 36.85 -37.34 -9.42
N SER A 110 36.59 -38.43 -8.70
CA SER A 110 37.30 -38.86 -7.49
C SER A 110 37.50 -37.81 -6.39
N VAL A 111 36.43 -37.50 -5.65
CA VAL A 111 36.60 -37.12 -4.24
C VAL A 111 37.00 -38.40 -3.50
N PRO A 112 38.22 -38.52 -2.94
CA PRO A 112 38.54 -39.64 -2.07
C PRO A 112 37.58 -39.56 -0.89
N ALA A 113 36.89 -40.66 -0.62
CA ALA A 113 36.11 -40.83 0.60
C ALA A 113 37.05 -40.68 1.80
N SER A 114 37.22 -39.44 2.26
CA SER A 114 37.80 -39.14 3.56
C SER A 114 36.82 -39.67 4.57
N THR A 115 36.99 -40.96 4.88
CA THR A 115 36.39 -41.64 5.99
C THR A 115 37.05 -41.00 7.21
N GLY A 116 36.53 -39.83 7.59
CA GLY A 116 36.95 -39.08 8.75
C GLY A 116 36.63 -39.92 9.97
N LYS A 117 37.56 -40.79 10.35
CA LYS A 117 37.64 -41.30 11.71
C LYS A 117 37.54 -40.08 12.60
N ALA A 118 36.48 -39.99 13.39
CA ALA A 118 36.32 -38.97 14.39
C ALA A 118 37.57 -39.04 15.27
N VAL A 119 38.49 -38.10 15.07
CA VAL A 119 39.65 -37.95 15.93
C VAL A 119 39.07 -37.58 17.29
N GLU A 120 39.02 -38.55 18.20
CA GLU A 120 38.66 -38.33 19.60
C GLU A 120 39.58 -37.26 20.15
N ARG A 121 39.06 -36.03 20.25
CA ARG A 121 39.80 -34.90 20.82
C ARG A 121 39.82 -35.08 22.34
N PRO A 122 40.99 -35.28 22.99
CA PRO A 122 41.01 -35.77 24.37
C PRO A 122 40.61 -34.76 25.45
N ASN A 123 40.36 -33.48 25.17
CA ASN A 123 40.24 -32.49 26.25
C ASN A 123 39.05 -31.55 26.05
N GLY A 124 38.07 -31.67 26.95
CA GLY A 124 37.01 -30.68 27.13
C GLY A 124 37.54 -29.36 27.69
N CYS A 125 36.71 -28.31 27.75
CA CYS A 125 37.14 -27.06 28.35
C CYS A 125 37.36 -27.25 29.86
N SER A 126 38.25 -26.43 30.43
CA SER A 126 38.61 -26.41 31.86
C SER A 126 37.38 -26.51 32.79
N MET A 127 36.31 -25.77 32.48
CA MET A 127 35.07 -25.81 33.25
C MET A 127 34.29 -27.12 33.14
N CYS A 128 34.25 -27.74 31.96
CA CYS A 128 33.54 -29.00 31.78
C CYS A 128 34.31 -30.16 32.45
N ILE A 129 35.65 -30.13 32.40
CA ILE A 129 36.53 -31.05 33.12
C ILE A 129 36.32 -30.95 34.62
N LYS A 130 36.39 -29.72 35.20
CA LYS A 130 36.18 -29.51 36.65
C LYS A 130 34.81 -29.97 37.12
N ALA A 131 33.80 -29.85 36.26
CA ALA A 131 32.45 -30.29 36.56
C ALA A 131 32.20 -31.79 36.29
N GLY A 132 33.21 -32.54 35.83
CA GLY A 132 33.10 -33.97 35.50
C GLY A 132 32.07 -34.27 34.39
N LYS A 133 31.78 -33.31 33.50
CA LYS A 133 30.80 -33.49 32.42
C LYS A 133 31.46 -33.44 31.05
N GLU A 134 30.95 -34.27 30.14
CA GLU A 134 31.39 -34.30 28.74
C GLU A 134 31.23 -32.93 28.08
N CYS A 135 32.27 -32.48 27.39
CA CYS A 135 32.30 -31.18 26.74
C CYS A 135 31.95 -31.32 25.26
N LYS A 136 30.68 -31.12 24.91
CA LYS A 136 30.22 -31.19 23.52
C LYS A 136 30.43 -29.85 22.78
N PRO A 137 31.13 -29.84 21.63
CA PRO A 137 31.21 -28.65 20.78
C PRO A 137 29.82 -28.13 20.43
N GLY A 138 29.64 -26.81 20.39
CA GLY A 138 28.38 -26.22 19.93
C GLY A 138 28.15 -26.51 18.44
N THR A 139 26.90 -26.73 18.06
CA THR A 139 26.49 -26.76 16.65
C THR A 139 26.49 -25.32 16.12
N GLY A 140 27.57 -24.89 15.45
CA GLY A 140 27.65 -23.57 14.82
C GLY A 140 29.08 -23.03 14.66
N ARG A 141 29.19 -21.75 14.25
CA ARG A 141 30.48 -21.04 14.13
C ARG A 141 31.09 -20.59 15.47
N SER A 142 30.39 -20.82 16.58
CA SER A 142 30.84 -20.40 17.91
C SER A 142 31.94 -21.33 18.44
N LYS A 143 33.04 -20.75 18.92
CA LYS A 143 34.17 -21.47 19.53
C LYS A 143 33.90 -21.98 20.96
N SER A 144 32.66 -21.85 21.47
CA SER A 144 32.28 -22.30 22.80
C SER A 144 31.53 -23.64 22.78
N CYS A 145 31.71 -24.45 23.82
CA CYS A 145 30.90 -25.65 24.02
C CYS A 145 29.46 -25.28 24.39
N VAL A 146 28.51 -26.19 24.16
CA VAL A 146 27.08 -25.98 24.41
C VAL A 146 26.81 -25.46 25.83
N ARG A 147 27.56 -25.97 26.82
CA ARG A 147 27.40 -25.58 28.22
C ARG A 147 27.90 -24.17 28.49
N CYS A 148 29.10 -23.83 28.03
CA CYS A 148 29.64 -22.48 28.17
C CYS A 148 28.75 -21.45 27.45
N GLN A 149 28.21 -21.82 26.28
CA GLN A 149 27.26 -20.98 25.55
C GLN A 149 25.98 -20.73 26.35
N LYS A 150 25.37 -21.77 26.92
CA LYS A 150 24.18 -21.63 27.79
C LYS A 150 24.45 -20.77 29.03
N LEU A 151 25.63 -20.92 29.63
CA LEU A 151 26.04 -20.15 30.81
C LEU A 151 26.57 -18.74 30.48
N LYS A 152 26.63 -18.37 29.19
CA LYS A 152 27.30 -17.15 28.69
C LYS A 152 28.71 -16.96 29.29
N ALA A 153 29.38 -18.06 29.61
CA ALA A 153 30.70 -18.08 30.22
C ALA A 153 31.78 -18.23 29.16
N LYS A 154 32.97 -17.65 29.42
CA LYS A 154 34.13 -17.82 28.55
C LYS A 154 34.50 -19.31 28.47
N CYS A 155 34.69 -19.82 27.26
CA CYS A 155 35.02 -21.21 27.01
C CYS A 155 36.50 -21.32 26.64
N ASP A 156 37.31 -21.89 27.54
CA ASP A 156 38.71 -22.19 27.26
C ASP A 156 38.86 -23.49 26.47
N LEU A 157 37.93 -23.78 25.56
CA LEU A 157 38.17 -24.82 24.57
C LEU A 157 39.29 -24.25 23.69
N THR A 158 40.54 -24.49 24.09
CA THR A 158 41.71 -24.09 23.31
C THR A 158 41.48 -24.75 21.97
N THR A 159 41.08 -23.94 20.99
CA THR A 159 41.00 -24.37 19.62
C THR A 159 42.45 -24.54 19.24
N GLN A 160 43.04 -25.67 19.62
CA GLN A 160 44.23 -26.19 18.99
C GLN A 160 43.75 -26.48 17.56
N MET A 161 43.64 -25.42 16.75
CA MET A 161 43.88 -25.51 15.34
C MET A 161 45.25 -26.15 15.32
N MET A 162 45.29 -27.45 15.04
CA MET A 162 46.42 -27.96 14.32
C MET A 162 46.43 -27.10 13.07
N ASP A 163 47.27 -26.07 13.10
CA ASP A 163 47.68 -25.32 11.94
C ASP A 163 48.38 -26.36 11.09
N THR A 164 47.59 -27.13 10.35
CA THR A 164 48.07 -28.05 9.34
C THR A 164 48.74 -27.16 8.32
N GLU A 165 50.06 -27.02 8.49
CA GLU A 165 51.04 -26.59 7.51
C GLU A 165 50.39 -26.10 6.23
N LYS A 166 50.13 -24.79 6.16
CA LYS A 166 49.98 -24.14 4.88
C LYS A 166 51.31 -24.32 4.16
N ARG A 167 51.38 -25.31 3.27
CA ARG A 167 52.37 -25.31 2.19
C ARG A 167 52.31 -23.94 1.51
N PRO A 168 53.46 -23.27 1.30
CA PRO A 168 53.50 -22.07 0.48
C PRO A 168 53.17 -22.50 -0.96
N VAL A 169 51.92 -22.30 -1.36
CA VAL A 169 51.55 -22.34 -2.77
C VAL A 169 51.97 -21.00 -3.35
N GLU A 170 53.03 -21.02 -4.15
CA GLU A 170 53.42 -19.92 -5.02
C GLU A 170 52.25 -19.59 -5.95
N VAL A 171 51.49 -18.57 -5.57
CA VAL A 171 50.50 -17.95 -6.44
C VAL A 171 51.29 -17.08 -7.41
N THR A 172 51.71 -17.66 -8.52
CA THR A 172 52.12 -16.91 -9.71
C THR A 172 50.89 -16.18 -10.24
N SER A 173 50.79 -14.91 -9.86
CA SER A 173 49.79 -13.96 -10.33
C SER A 173 50.13 -13.51 -11.76
N PRO A 174 49.32 -13.83 -12.79
CA PRO A 174 49.50 -13.25 -14.10
C PRO A 174 48.70 -11.94 -14.19
N CYS A 175 49.46 -10.87 -14.36
CA CYS A 175 49.19 -9.82 -15.34
C CYS A 175 47.86 -9.02 -15.23
N GLY A 176 48.01 -7.79 -14.75
CA GLY A 176 47.79 -6.60 -15.59
C GLY A 176 46.45 -6.49 -16.30
N GLY A 177 45.38 -6.24 -15.54
CA GLY A 177 44.10 -5.79 -16.08
C GLY A 177 44.00 -4.26 -16.09
N GLU A 178 44.06 -3.71 -17.29
CA GLU A 178 43.94 -2.30 -17.68
C GLU A 178 42.80 -1.55 -16.96
N LYS A 179 43.15 -0.43 -16.30
CA LYS A 179 42.19 0.49 -15.66
C LYS A 179 41.40 1.25 -16.72
N ARG A 180 40.28 0.70 -17.20
CA ARG A 180 39.30 1.47 -17.97
C ARG A 180 38.52 2.41 -17.05
N LYS A 181 38.94 3.69 -17.07
CA LYS A 181 38.21 4.85 -16.55
C LYS A 181 36.81 4.88 -17.19
N ARG A 182 35.78 4.41 -16.49
CA ARG A 182 34.39 4.71 -16.85
C ARG A 182 34.10 6.14 -16.39
N HIS A 183 33.93 7.05 -17.35
CA HIS A 183 33.34 8.36 -17.10
C HIS A 183 31.91 8.14 -16.57
N ARG A 184 31.74 8.34 -15.26
CA ARG A 184 30.46 8.42 -14.59
C ARG A 184 29.83 9.75 -15.00
N LYS A 185 29.12 9.78 -16.12
CA LYS A 185 28.16 10.85 -16.42
C LYS A 185 26.97 10.63 -15.49
N SER A 186 27.02 11.23 -14.31
CA SER A 186 25.85 11.44 -13.47
C SER A 186 24.90 12.32 -14.27
N LYS A 187 23.86 11.70 -14.85
CA LYS A 187 22.66 12.44 -15.24
C LYS A 187 22.06 12.96 -13.94
N ALA A 188 21.92 14.27 -13.85
CA ALA A 188 21.11 14.93 -12.85
C ALA A 188 19.67 14.42 -13.01
N SER A 189 19.31 13.41 -12.22
CA SER A 189 17.92 13.15 -11.88
C SER A 189 17.54 14.22 -10.86
N THR A 190 16.81 15.22 -11.33
CA THR A 190 16.05 16.15 -10.49
C THR A 190 15.06 15.32 -9.69
N GLU A 191 15.49 14.93 -8.49
CA GLU A 191 14.63 14.43 -7.44
C GLU A 191 13.80 15.62 -6.98
N VAL A 192 12.56 15.70 -7.48
CA VAL A 192 11.55 16.59 -6.92
C VAL A 192 11.19 15.99 -5.57
N ILE A 193 11.90 16.41 -4.54
CA ILE A 193 11.51 16.19 -3.15
C ILE A 193 10.27 17.06 -2.96
N ILE A 194 9.10 16.43 -2.96
CA ILE A 194 7.88 17.06 -2.46
C ILE A 194 8.04 17.04 -0.94
N ASP A 195 8.50 18.16 -0.38
CA ASP A 195 8.37 18.41 1.05
C ASP A 195 6.86 18.43 1.35
N VAL A 196 6.36 17.30 1.83
CA VAL A 196 5.06 17.24 2.50
C VAL A 196 5.29 17.91 3.85
N ASP A 197 4.91 19.18 3.90
CA ASP A 197 4.85 20.00 5.09
C ASP A 197 3.91 19.31 6.09
N ASP A 198 4.50 18.61 7.07
CA ASP A 198 3.83 18.00 8.22
C ASP A 198 3.48 19.12 9.21
N GLY A 199 2.58 20.00 8.75
CA GLY A 199 2.07 21.12 9.49
C GLY A 199 1.03 20.66 10.50
N ASP A 200 1.49 20.56 11.74
CA ASP A 200 0.83 21.09 12.95
C ASP A 200 -0.65 20.71 13.18
N ASP A 201 -0.88 19.87 14.20
CA ASP A 201 -2.04 20.06 15.08
C ASP A 201 -1.67 19.72 16.52
N GLU A 202 -0.89 20.63 17.12
CA GLU A 202 -0.83 20.83 18.57
C GLU A 202 -2.22 21.27 19.08
N ALA A 203 -3.05 20.31 19.48
CA ALA A 203 -4.22 20.55 20.32
C ALA A 203 -4.26 19.52 21.47
N MET A 204 -3.44 19.79 22.49
CA MET A 204 -3.51 19.11 23.79
C MET A 204 -4.79 19.58 24.51
N GLU A 205 -5.92 18.94 24.23
CA GLU A 205 -7.16 19.20 24.98
C GLU A 205 -6.98 18.82 26.46
N ASP A 206 -7.30 19.78 27.31
CA ASP A 206 -7.24 19.73 28.76
C ASP A 206 -7.91 18.48 29.34
N THR A 207 -7.15 17.78 30.18
CA THR A 207 -7.66 16.69 31.00
C THR A 207 -8.51 17.29 32.13
N PRO A 208 -9.84 17.06 32.20
CA PRO A 208 -10.59 17.44 33.38
C PRO A 208 -10.16 16.54 34.56
N ASP A 209 -9.87 17.18 35.68
CA ASP A 209 -9.53 16.59 36.97
C ASP A 209 -10.72 15.76 37.48
N VAL A 210 -10.71 14.45 37.19
CA VAL A 210 -11.71 13.50 37.67
C VAL A 210 -11.28 12.97 39.03
N GLU A 211 -12.00 13.48 40.03
CA GLU A 211 -12.16 12.98 41.39
C GLU A 211 -11.92 11.46 41.50
N MET A 212 -10.91 11.06 42.29
CA MET A 212 -10.54 9.66 42.51
C MET A 212 -11.63 8.91 43.28
N VAL A 213 -12.65 8.44 42.57
CA VAL A 213 -13.66 7.54 43.12
C VAL A 213 -13.07 6.13 43.21
N SER A 214 -12.86 5.70 44.46
CA SER A 214 -12.69 4.33 44.96
C SER A 214 -12.49 3.21 43.93
N ARG A 215 -11.25 2.72 43.89
CA ARG A 215 -10.78 1.47 43.27
C ARG A 215 -11.83 0.34 43.27
N PRO A 216 -12.40 -0.02 42.11
CA PRO A 216 -13.07 -1.30 41.95
C PRO A 216 -12.01 -2.41 41.94
N ARG A 217 -12.27 -3.47 42.69
CA ARG A 217 -11.44 -4.68 42.70
C ARG A 217 -11.28 -5.18 41.27
N VAL A 218 -10.05 -5.17 40.78
CA VAL A 218 -9.65 -5.67 39.46
C VAL A 218 -9.94 -7.18 39.41
N LEU A 219 -11.11 -7.54 38.88
CA LEU A 219 -11.29 -8.83 38.21
C LEU A 219 -10.18 -8.91 37.16
N ARG A 220 -9.31 -9.91 37.29
CA ARG A 220 -8.32 -10.26 36.27
C ARG A 220 -9.08 -10.67 35.00
N THR A 221 -9.48 -9.70 34.19
CA THR A 221 -9.83 -9.92 32.80
C THR A 221 -8.56 -10.40 32.12
N LEU A 222 -8.67 -11.57 31.49
CA LEU A 222 -7.64 -12.08 30.60
C LEU A 222 -7.23 -10.96 29.63
N PRO A 223 -5.94 -10.81 29.29
CA PRO A 223 -5.51 -9.82 28.32
C PRO A 223 -6.38 -9.97 27.07
N PRO A 224 -6.89 -8.86 26.51
CA PRO A 224 -7.72 -8.92 25.31
C PRO A 224 -6.98 -9.76 24.29
N ARG A 225 -7.61 -10.87 23.90
CA ARG A 225 -7.09 -11.65 22.78
C ARG A 225 -6.98 -10.64 21.65
N LYS A 226 -5.77 -10.50 21.11
CA LYS A 226 -5.56 -9.71 19.91
C LYS A 226 -6.23 -10.53 18.81
N ASP A 227 -7.52 -10.31 18.65
CA ASP A 227 -8.27 -10.82 17.52
C ASP A 227 -7.46 -10.43 16.29
N SER A 228 -7.17 -11.41 15.44
CA SER A 228 -6.47 -11.11 14.20
C SER A 228 -7.32 -10.14 13.39
N VAL A 229 -6.67 -9.29 12.57
CA VAL A 229 -7.40 -8.39 11.67
C VAL A 229 -8.42 -9.17 10.82
N ALA A 230 -8.10 -10.41 10.45
CA ALA A 230 -9.00 -11.32 9.74
C ALA A 230 -10.29 -11.64 10.54
N GLU A 231 -10.18 -11.99 11.83
CA GLU A 231 -11.35 -12.27 12.67
C GLU A 231 -12.24 -11.04 12.87
N VAL A 232 -11.64 -9.85 12.97
CA VAL A 232 -12.40 -8.58 13.07
C VAL A 232 -13.16 -8.30 11.77
N LEU A 233 -12.52 -8.55 10.62
CA LEU A 233 -13.16 -8.39 9.31
C LEU A 233 -14.27 -9.41 9.10
N ASP A 234 -14.06 -10.69 9.44
CA ASP A 234 -15.09 -11.73 9.34
C ASP A 234 -16.30 -11.41 10.21
N ARG A 235 -16.08 -10.92 11.44
CA ARG A 235 -17.18 -10.50 12.33
C ARG A 235 -17.97 -9.34 11.73
N ARG A 236 -17.29 -8.30 11.25
CA ARG A 236 -17.94 -7.13 10.63
C ARG A 236 -18.68 -7.51 9.34
N LEU A 237 -18.10 -8.37 8.52
CA LEU A 237 -18.75 -8.85 7.30
C LEU A 237 -20.02 -9.64 7.64
N GLY A 238 -19.98 -10.49 8.66
CA GLY A 238 -21.15 -11.19 9.17
C GLY A 238 -22.25 -10.26 9.68
N GLU A 239 -21.92 -9.17 10.35
CA GLU A 239 -22.88 -8.14 10.80
C GLU A 239 -23.53 -7.40 9.62
N VAL A 240 -22.74 -7.02 8.61
CA VAL A 240 -23.25 -6.35 7.40
C VAL A 240 -24.19 -7.27 6.61
N VAL A 241 -23.84 -8.54 6.44
CA VAL A 241 -24.70 -9.52 5.75
C VAL A 241 -26.03 -9.70 6.48
N LYS A 242 -26.03 -9.79 7.82
CA LYS A 242 -27.27 -9.87 8.62
C LYS A 242 -28.14 -8.62 8.45
N LEU A 243 -27.52 -7.44 8.40
CA LEU A 243 -28.24 -6.18 8.25
C LEU A 243 -28.87 -6.08 6.85
N LEU A 244 -28.15 -6.49 5.81
CA LEU A 244 -28.67 -6.56 4.44
C LEU A 244 -29.83 -7.55 4.31
N GLN A 245 -29.72 -8.75 4.92
CA GLN A 245 -30.83 -9.71 4.96
C GLN A 245 -32.08 -9.11 5.61
N LYS A 246 -31.92 -8.44 6.76
CA LYS A 246 -33.03 -7.79 7.47
C LYS A 246 -33.71 -6.70 6.63
N ASN A 247 -32.92 -5.89 5.93
CA ASN A 247 -33.46 -4.85 5.05
C ASN A 247 -34.22 -5.46 3.87
N ASN A 248 -33.69 -6.50 3.24
CA ASN A 248 -34.39 -7.19 2.14
C ASN A 248 -35.74 -7.77 2.59
N THR A 249 -35.79 -8.44 3.74
CA THR A 249 -37.04 -8.95 4.31
C THR A 249 -38.03 -7.82 4.64
N THR A 250 -37.53 -6.67 5.09
CA THR A 250 -38.38 -5.51 5.39
C THR A 250 -38.97 -4.92 4.10
N ILE A 251 -38.18 -4.80 3.03
CA ILE A 251 -38.62 -4.34 1.71
C ILE A 251 -39.64 -5.30 1.12
N GLU A 252 -39.40 -6.62 1.22
CA GLU A 252 -40.32 -7.64 0.74
C GLU A 252 -41.68 -7.58 1.48
N THR A 253 -41.64 -7.40 2.80
CA THR A 253 -42.86 -7.19 3.60
C THR A 253 -43.62 -5.93 3.17
N LEU A 254 -42.91 -4.82 2.92
CA LEU A 254 -43.53 -3.55 2.48
C LEU A 254 -44.09 -3.61 1.05
N ALA A 255 -43.46 -4.39 0.17
CA ALA A 255 -43.90 -4.54 -1.22
C ALA A 255 -45.08 -5.53 -1.37
N GLY A 256 -45.26 -6.43 -0.39
CA GLY A 256 -46.27 -7.48 -0.39
C GLY A 256 -47.61 -7.11 0.24
N ASP A 257 -47.79 -5.88 0.75
CA ASP A 257 -49.08 -5.36 1.22
C ASP A 257 -49.80 -4.61 0.07
N PRO A 258 -50.67 -5.28 -0.71
CA PRO A 258 -51.55 -4.59 -1.65
C PRO A 258 -52.58 -3.76 -0.88
N TRP A 259 -52.58 -2.45 -1.12
CA TRP A 259 -53.67 -1.55 -0.74
C TRP A 259 -54.99 -1.96 -1.39
#